data_AF-A0A953MSV1-F1
#
_entry.id   AF-A0A953MSV1-F1
#
_cell.length_a   1.000
_cell.length_b   1.000
_cell.length_c   1.000
_cell.angle_alpha   90.00
_cell.angle_beta   90.00
_cell.angle_gamma   90.00
#
_symmetry.space_group_name_H-M   'P 1'
#
loop_
_entity.id
_entity.type
_entity.pdbx_description
1 polymer ?
#
loop_
_entity_poly.entity_id
_entity_poly.type
_entity_poly.pdbx_seq_one_letter_code
_entity_poly.pdbx_strand_id
1 'polypeptide(L)' 'NSLNKSDIADVKNIGGRWGGAISAAKFLENFVDKNIPWAHIDIAGPASANSLTNYTKKYMTGFGVRLLFDFLSKQK' A
#
# COMPACT_ATOMS: atom_id res chain seq x y z
N ASN A 1 7.61 -16.43 2.01
CA ASN A 1 6.42 -16.07 1.24
C ASN A 1 6.48 -16.73 -0.13
N SER A 2 5.68 -17.77 -0.41
CA SER A 2 5.85 -18.62 -1.61
C SER A 2 5.51 -17.90 -2.92
N LEU A 3 4.64 -16.90 -2.89
CA LEU A 3 4.12 -16.25 -4.10
C LEU A 3 5.13 -15.34 -4.82
N ASN A 4 6.14 -14.81 -4.13
CA ASN A 4 7.14 -13.91 -4.71
C ASN A 4 8.47 -14.62 -5.02
N LYS A 5 8.54 -15.95 -4.89
CA LYS A 5 9.72 -16.72 -5.28
C LYS A 5 9.91 -16.69 -6.80
N SER A 6 11.18 -16.59 -7.21
CA SER A 6 11.62 -16.70 -8.60
C SER A 6 12.66 -17.81 -8.70
N ASP A 7 12.68 -18.53 -9.82
CA ASP A 7 13.65 -19.61 -10.07
C ASP A 7 14.99 -19.08 -10.61
N ILE A 8 15.01 -17.83 -11.09
CA ILE A 8 16.15 -17.20 -11.77
C ILE A 8 16.56 -15.85 -11.16
N ALA A 9 15.89 -15.40 -10.09
CA ALA A 9 16.15 -14.12 -9.44
C ALA A 9 15.83 -14.20 -7.94
N ASP A 10 16.24 -13.20 -7.16
CA ASP A 10 16.01 -13.17 -5.71
C ASP A 10 14.52 -13.06 -5.34
N VAL A 11 13.77 -12.30 -6.14
CA VAL A 11 12.34 -12.06 -5.94
C VAL A 11 11.67 -11.71 -7.28
N LYS A 12 10.42 -12.15 -7.50
CA LYS A 12 9.59 -11.67 -8.62
C LYS A 12 8.58 -10.61 -8.18
N ASN A 13 8.27 -9.70 -9.11
CA ASN A 13 7.39 -8.55 -8.88
C ASN A 13 5.89 -8.86 -8.93
N ILE A 14 5.49 -10.05 -9.40
CA ILE A 14 4.08 -10.44 -9.55
C ILE A 14 3.81 -11.75 -8.78
N GLY A 15 2.77 -11.73 -7.96
CA GLY A 15 2.24 -12.91 -7.26
C GLY A 15 1.28 -13.76 -8.09
N GLY A 16 0.40 -14.51 -7.43
CA GLY A 16 -0.65 -15.28 -8.10
C GLY A 16 -1.92 -14.46 -8.36
N ARG A 17 -2.94 -15.09 -8.96
CA ARG A 17 -4.28 -14.49 -9.19
C ARG A 17 -4.93 -13.97 -7.90
N TRP A 18 -4.69 -14.66 -6.78
CA TRP A 18 -5.28 -14.36 -5.48
C TRP A 18 -4.26 -13.71 -4.56
N GLY A 19 -4.71 -12.76 -3.73
CA GLY A 19 -3.87 -12.09 -2.75
C GLY A 19 -2.92 -11.03 -3.34
N GLY A 20 -3.26 -10.43 -4.48
CA GLY A 20 -2.44 -9.43 -5.18
C GLY A 20 -1.92 -8.33 -4.26
N ALA A 21 -2.81 -7.63 -3.53
CA ALA A 21 -2.43 -6.57 -2.60
C ALA A 21 -1.44 -7.04 -1.52
N ILE A 22 -1.63 -8.24 -0.96
CA ILE A 22 -0.75 -8.80 0.07
C ILE A 22 0.61 -9.19 -0.54
N SER A 23 0.62 -9.82 -1.72
CA SER A 23 1.86 -10.20 -2.41
C SER A 23 2.68 -8.99 -2.86
N ALA A 24 2.01 -7.87 -3.18
CA ALA A 24 2.65 -6.59 -3.48
C ALA A 24 3.26 -5.98 -2.20
N ALA A 25 2.52 -5.93 -1.09
CA ALA A 25 3.05 -5.46 0.19
C ALA A 25 4.27 -6.29 0.64
N LYS A 26 4.19 -7.62 0.50
CA LYS A 26 5.29 -8.52 0.80
C LYS A 26 6.46 -8.44 -0.18
N PHE A 27 6.24 -7.97 -1.41
CA PHE A 27 7.34 -7.63 -2.31
C PHE A 27 8.13 -6.45 -1.76
N LEU A 28 7.42 -5.37 -1.37
CA LEU A 28 8.04 -4.15 -0.80
C LEU A 28 8.84 -4.43 0.47
N GLU A 29 8.37 -5.34 1.33
CA GLU A 29 9.06 -5.72 2.57
C GLU A 29 10.49 -6.25 2.35
N ASN A 30 10.82 -6.85 1.18
CA ASN A 30 12.18 -7.32 0.89
C ASN A 30 13.21 -6.20 0.81
N PHE A 31 12.77 -4.95 0.66
CA PHE A 31 13.62 -3.77 0.49
C PHE A 31 13.71 -2.90 1.74
N VAL A 32 13.14 -3.35 2.86
CA VAL A 32 13.19 -2.65 4.15
C VAL A 32 14.11 -3.42 5.09
N ASP A 33 15.05 -2.73 5.74
CA ASP A 33 15.90 -3.34 6.76
C ASP A 33 15.05 -3.85 7.92
N LYS A 34 15.40 -5.02 8.47
CA LYS A 34 14.65 -5.67 9.56
C LYS A 34 14.55 -4.82 10.83
N ASN A 35 15.46 -3.88 11.02
CA ASN A 35 15.49 -3.00 12.19
C ASN A 35 14.67 -1.71 12.00
N ILE A 36 14.06 -1.51 10.84
CA ILE A 36 13.24 -0.32 10.55
C ILE A 36 11.76 -0.67 10.76
N PRO A 37 11.07 -0.06 11.74
CA PRO A 37 9.61 -0.15 11.85
C PRO A 37 8.98 0.43 10.60
N TRP A 38 8.18 -0.36 9.90
CA TRP A 38 7.64 0.01 8.59
C TRP A 38 6.19 -0.40 8.43
N ALA A 39 5.45 0.43 7.70
CA ALA A 39 4.07 0.18 7.31
C ALA A 39 3.86 0.57 5.83
N HIS A 40 3.03 -0.22 5.15
CA HIS A 40 2.54 0.07 3.81
C HIS A 40 1.03 0.27 3.85
N ILE A 41 0.54 1.32 3.19
CA ILE A 41 -0.88 1.65 3.08
C ILE A 41 -1.25 1.63 1.60
N ASP A 42 -2.01 0.61 1.18
CA ASP A 42 -2.55 0.54 -0.17
C ASP A 42 -3.81 1.42 -0.27
N ILE A 43 -3.74 2.44 -1.11
CA ILE A 43 -4.82 3.43 -1.31
C ILE A 43 -5.45 3.35 -2.70
N ALA A 44 -5.15 2.31 -3.50
CA ALA A 44 -5.59 2.25 -4.90
C ALA A 44 -7.11 2.43 -5.06
N GLY A 45 -7.90 1.86 -4.15
CA GLY A 45 -9.35 2.04 -4.10
C GLY A 45 -9.77 3.47 -3.73
N PRO A 46 -9.49 3.94 -2.50
CA PRO A 46 -10.03 5.21 -2.02
C PRO A 46 -9.34 6.46 -2.59
N ALA A 47 -8.20 6.36 -3.28
CA ALA A 47 -7.50 7.50 -3.88
C ALA A 47 -8.31 8.21 -4.97
N SER A 48 -9.23 7.49 -5.64
CA SER A 48 -10.07 8.02 -6.70
C SER A 48 -11.53 7.61 -6.54
N ALA A 49 -12.46 8.55 -6.75
CA ALA A 49 -13.89 8.30 -6.79
C ALA A 49 -14.48 8.75 -8.13
N ASN A 50 -15.20 7.87 -8.83
CA ASN A 50 -15.81 8.21 -10.12
C ASN A 50 -17.07 9.08 -10.01
N SER A 51 -17.50 9.40 -8.79
CA SER A 51 -18.65 10.26 -8.49
C SER A 51 -18.25 11.36 -7.50
N LEU A 52 -19.02 12.45 -7.54
CA LEU A 52 -19.00 13.46 -6.49
C LEU A 52 -19.56 12.85 -5.20
N THR A 53 -18.92 13.12 -4.06
CA THR A 53 -19.50 12.84 -2.74
C THR A 53 -19.79 14.15 -2.02
N ASN A 54 -20.47 14.09 -0.87
CA ASN A 54 -20.68 15.27 -0.01
C ASN A 54 -19.36 15.84 0.55
N TYR A 55 -18.26 15.10 0.45
CA TYR A 55 -16.98 15.44 1.06
C TYR A 55 -15.85 15.65 0.03
N THR A 56 -15.88 14.96 -1.11
CA THR A 56 -14.82 14.97 -2.13
C THR A 56 -15.39 15.24 -3.52
N LYS A 57 -14.61 15.96 -4.35
CA LYS A 57 -14.88 16.10 -5.78
C LYS A 57 -14.72 14.76 -6.50
N LYS A 58 -15.26 14.69 -7.72
CA LYS A 58 -15.00 13.58 -8.64
C LYS A 58 -13.49 13.45 -8.90
N TYR A 59 -13.04 12.21 -9.04
CA TYR A 59 -11.65 11.77 -9.19
C TYR A 59 -10.86 11.88 -7.89
N MET A 60 -9.88 12.80 -7.81
CA MET A 60 -8.88 12.82 -6.75
C MET A 60 -9.49 13.16 -5.39
N THR A 61 -9.49 12.19 -4.47
CA THR A 61 -10.17 12.30 -3.16
C THR A 61 -9.32 12.92 -2.05
N GLY A 62 -7.98 12.87 -2.19
CA GLY A 62 -7.05 13.25 -1.12
C GLY A 62 -7.03 12.25 0.05
N PHE A 63 -7.47 11.00 -0.16
CA PHE A 63 -7.43 9.96 0.87
C PHE A 63 -6.00 9.75 1.40
N GLY A 64 -5.87 9.50 2.70
CA GLY A 64 -4.59 9.28 3.38
C GLY A 64 -3.99 10.54 4.01
N VAL A 65 -4.25 11.75 3.49
CA VAL A 65 -3.65 13.00 4.02
C VAL A 65 -4.00 13.23 5.49
N ARG A 66 -5.29 13.21 5.84
CA ARG A 66 -5.73 13.38 7.23
C ARG A 66 -5.33 12.23 8.14
N LEU A 67 -5.29 11.01 7.60
CA LEU A 67 -4.86 9.82 8.34
C LEU A 67 -3.40 9.98 8.79
N LEU A 68 -2.52 10.35 7.87
CA LEU A 68 -1.11 10.57 8.16
C LEU A 68 -0.91 11.79 9.08
N PHE A 69 -1.63 12.88 8.83
CA PHE A 69 -1.57 14.06 9.70
C PHE A 69 -1.97 13.73 11.14
N ASP A 70 -3.09 13.04 11.35
CA ASP A 70 -3.58 12.66 12.68
C ASP A 70 -2.63 11.68 13.37
N PHE A 71 -2.13 10.67 12.63
CA PHE A 71 -1.13 9.74 13.14
C PHE A 71 0.13 10.45 13.63
N LEU A 72 0.71 11.32 12.80
CA LEU A 72 1.92 12.07 13.14
C LEU A 72 1.68 13.08 14.28
N SER A 73 0.53 13.75 14.29
CA SER A 73 0.19 14.74 15.33
C SER A 73 -0.02 14.10 16.71
N LYS A 74 -0.31 12.79 16.75
CA LYS A 74 -0.50 12.02 17.98
C LYS A 74 0.74 11.23 18.41
N GLN A 75 1.77 11.16 17.57
CA GLN A 75 3.07 10.65 18.00
C GLN A 75 3.70 11.69 18.94
N LYS A 76 3.81 11.33 20.22
CA LYS A 76 4.54 12.11 21.22
C LYS A 76 6.01 11.74 21.23
#